data_AF-A0A951PYL2-F1
#
_entry.id   AF-A0A951PYL2-F1
#
_cell.length_a   1.000
_cell.length_b   1.000
_cell.length_c   1.000
_cell.angle_alpha   90.00
_cell.angle_beta   90.00
_cell.angle_gamma   90.00
#
_symmetry.space_group_name_H-M   'P 1'
#
loop_
_entity.id
_entity.type
_entity.pdbx_description
1 polymer ?
#
loop_
_entity_poly.entity_id
_entity_poly.type
_entity_poly.pdbx_seq_one_letter_code
_entity_poly.pdbx_strand_id
1 'polypeptide(L)'
;MSGNIGSSSPMQPLSVGNVVSAGMRLYRSHLKEYFLLALKAYVWILVPIYGWAKFSALSALISRLAFGDLVEQPESIAAGEGFVNSRLWQFLLTTVLMLIASMGIIFGVGFVFVLLGVLAAALVGGIGQASAAASILVFLVAFVVGVAALVAICWLLTRFYLVDVPLAIEDNVDGTSTISRSWELTQGYVWRILLIGFVAFLITIPVQIGLQIITTIIQLIFAPLTQQGNGVFSLLAFVLILAVSFASGAVVLPFWQTVKAVIYYDLRSRREGLGLKLRDRDI
;
A
#
# COMPACT_ATOMS: atom_id res chain seq x y z
N MET A 1 27.49 6.43 28.21
CA MET A 1 26.93 7.77 27.94
C MET A 1 25.48 7.57 27.50
N SER A 2 24.55 7.84 28.41
CA SER A 2 23.11 7.68 28.25
C SER A 2 22.58 8.72 27.27
N GLY A 3 22.25 8.27 26.06
CA GLY A 3 21.57 9.08 25.06
C GLY A 3 20.17 9.42 25.52
N ASN A 4 19.94 10.72 25.64
CA ASN A 4 18.74 11.38 26.13
C ASN A 4 17.44 10.81 25.54
N ILE A 5 16.47 10.55 26.42
CA ILE A 5 15.16 9.95 26.15
C ILE A 5 14.31 10.99 25.43
N GLY A 6 14.20 10.86 24.11
CA GLY A 6 13.18 11.56 23.34
C GLY A 6 11.84 10.90 23.58
N SER A 7 11.20 11.18 24.72
CA SER A 7 9.77 11.01 24.86
C SER A 7 9.11 11.97 23.87
N SER A 8 8.72 11.47 22.71
CA SER A 8 7.83 12.21 21.83
C SER A 8 6.54 12.44 22.62
N SER A 9 6.36 13.67 23.11
CA SER A 9 5.12 14.06 23.77
C SER A 9 3.94 13.70 22.84
N PRO A 10 2.85 13.09 23.34
CA PRO A 10 1.74 12.58 22.54
C PRO A 10 0.96 13.64 21.73
N MET A 11 1.41 14.90 21.78
CA MET A 11 0.78 16.07 21.17
C MET A 11 1.57 16.66 20.00
N GLN A 12 2.83 16.23 19.75
CA GLN A 12 3.58 16.84 18.66
C GLN A 12 3.14 16.22 17.33
N PRO A 13 2.66 17.02 16.36
CA PRO A 13 2.24 16.51 15.07
C PRO A 13 3.40 15.74 14.42
N LEU A 14 3.23 14.44 14.15
CA LEU A 14 4.27 13.63 13.53
C LEU A 14 4.64 14.26 12.17
N SER A 15 5.90 14.65 12.01
CA SER A 15 6.43 15.04 10.71
C SER A 15 6.32 13.85 9.75
N VAL A 16 6.34 14.11 8.44
CA VAL A 16 6.27 13.02 7.44
C VAL A 16 7.41 12.01 7.65
N GLY A 17 8.63 12.49 7.93
CA GLY A 17 9.77 11.63 8.24
C GLY A 17 9.57 10.81 9.53
N ASN A 18 8.95 11.39 10.56
CA ASN A 18 8.68 10.70 11.82
C ASN A 18 7.67 9.56 11.65
N VAL A 19 6.68 9.71 10.76
CA VAL A 19 5.71 8.65 10.47
C VAL A 19 6.40 7.43 9.86
N VAL A 20 7.24 7.66 8.85
CA VAL A 20 7.94 6.58 8.15
C VAL A 20 9.01 5.93 9.04
N SER A 21 9.72 6.73 9.84
CA SER A 21 10.72 6.20 10.79
C SER A 21 10.07 5.40 11.92
N ALA A 22 8.92 5.84 12.43
CA ALA A 22 8.12 5.07 13.40
C ALA A 22 7.64 3.75 12.80
N GLY A 23 7.10 3.77 11.58
CA GLY A 23 6.69 2.55 10.87
C GLY A 23 7.86 1.58 10.66
N MET A 24 9.04 2.09 10.30
CA MET A 24 10.25 1.27 10.16
C MET A 24 10.75 0.72 11.51
N ARG A 25 10.69 1.52 12.58
CA ARG A 25 11.07 1.09 13.93
C ARG A 25 10.19 -0.06 14.41
N LEU A 26 8.88 0.06 14.19
CA LEU A 26 7.90 -0.95 14.58
C LEU A 26 8.04 -2.24 13.77
N TYR A 27 8.32 -2.12 12.46
CA TYR A 27 8.65 -3.30 11.66
C TYR A 27 9.92 -3.98 12.17
N ARG A 28 10.95 -3.21 12.53
CA ARG A 28 12.21 -3.77 13.05
C ARG A 28 12.07 -4.46 14.41
N SER A 29 11.20 -3.96 15.30
CA SER A 29 10.98 -4.60 16.61
C SER A 29 10.31 -5.96 16.50
N HIS A 30 9.43 -6.15 15.51
CA HIS A 30 8.71 -7.42 15.25
C HIS A 30 9.11 -8.09 13.94
N LEU A 31 10.37 -7.93 13.51
CA LEU A 31 10.83 -8.32 12.16
C LEU A 31 10.46 -9.76 11.82
N LYS A 32 10.80 -10.71 12.72
CA LYS A 32 10.56 -12.14 12.49
C LYS A 32 9.07 -12.46 12.42
N GLU A 33 8.28 -11.93 13.35
CA GLU A 33 6.84 -12.20 13.46
C GLU A 33 6.09 -11.65 12.25
N TYR A 34 6.33 -10.39 11.89
CA TYR A 34 5.67 -9.77 10.74
C TYR A 34 6.15 -10.37 9.43
N PHE A 35 7.42 -10.75 9.30
CA PHE A 35 7.92 -11.45 8.12
C PHE A 35 7.25 -12.81 7.94
N LEU A 36 7.10 -13.60 9.01
CA LEU A 36 6.43 -14.91 8.94
C LEU A 36 4.93 -14.77 8.65
N LEU A 37 4.25 -13.78 9.25
CA LEU A 37 2.86 -13.47 8.94
C LEU A 37 2.68 -13.06 7.47
N ALA A 38 3.56 -12.20 6.96
CA ALA A 38 3.54 -11.78 5.57
C ALA A 38 3.82 -12.96 4.62
N LEU A 39 4.81 -13.81 4.93
CA LEU A 39 5.10 -15.00 4.14
C LEU A 39 3.90 -15.96 4.11
N LYS A 40 3.26 -16.21 5.26
CA LYS A 40 2.01 -16.97 5.37
C LYS A 40 0.92 -16.34 4.51
N ALA A 41 0.78 -15.01 4.51
CA ALA A 41 -0.16 -14.30 3.65
C ALA A 41 0.13 -14.55 2.16
N TYR A 42 1.38 -14.40 1.71
CA TYR A 42 1.75 -14.61 0.31
C TYR A 42 1.49 -16.03 -0.18
N VAL A 43 1.72 -17.05 0.67
CA VAL A 43 1.38 -18.44 0.34
C VAL A 43 -0.11 -18.60 0.05
N TRP A 44 -0.98 -17.90 0.80
CA TRP A 44 -2.42 -17.96 0.57
C TRP A 44 -2.85 -17.37 -0.78
N ILE A 45 -2.05 -16.52 -1.44
CA ILE A 45 -2.39 -15.97 -2.77
C ILE A 45 -2.64 -17.08 -3.80
N LEU A 46 -1.97 -18.22 -3.64
CA LEU A 46 -2.10 -19.38 -4.54
C LEU A 46 -3.48 -20.02 -4.52
N VAL A 47 -4.28 -19.78 -3.46
CA VAL A 47 -5.64 -20.30 -3.34
C VAL A 47 -6.62 -19.18 -3.72
N PRO A 48 -7.32 -19.28 -4.87
CA PRO A 48 -8.26 -18.24 -5.28
C PRO A 48 -9.37 -18.01 -4.26
N ILE A 49 -9.90 -16.79 -4.22
CA ILE A 49 -11.04 -16.37 -3.39
C ILE A 49 -10.74 -16.45 -1.89
N TYR A 50 -10.71 -17.65 -1.31
CA TYR A 50 -10.45 -17.86 0.11
C TYR A 50 -9.04 -17.42 0.51
N GLY A 51 -8.05 -17.75 -0.30
CA GLY A 51 -6.67 -17.35 -0.03
C GLY A 51 -6.45 -15.86 -0.24
N TRP A 52 -7.17 -15.21 -1.16
CA TRP A 52 -7.14 -13.75 -1.31
C TRP A 52 -7.79 -13.04 -0.11
N ALA A 53 -8.86 -13.61 0.44
CA ALA A 53 -9.46 -13.16 1.69
C ALA A 53 -8.44 -13.29 2.85
N LYS A 54 -7.77 -14.45 2.95
CA LYS A 54 -6.72 -14.70 3.95
C LYS A 54 -5.52 -13.78 3.80
N PHE A 55 -5.06 -13.52 2.57
CA PHE A 55 -3.98 -12.58 2.31
C PHE A 55 -4.34 -11.18 2.81
N SER A 56 -5.54 -10.70 2.44
CA SER A 56 -6.04 -9.38 2.85
C SER A 56 -6.14 -9.28 4.38
N ALA A 57 -6.73 -10.30 5.02
CA ALA A 57 -6.83 -10.39 6.47
C ALA A 57 -5.46 -10.40 7.17
N LEU A 58 -4.54 -11.29 6.78
CA LEU A 58 -3.23 -11.37 7.41
C LEU A 58 -2.39 -10.10 7.18
N SER A 59 -2.56 -9.42 6.06
CA SER A 59 -1.92 -8.11 5.84
C SER A 59 -2.47 -7.04 6.80
N ALA A 60 -3.79 -7.00 7.00
CA ALA A 60 -4.43 -6.05 7.90
C ALA A 60 -4.19 -6.37 9.38
N LEU A 61 -3.97 -7.65 9.72
CA LEU A 61 -3.52 -8.07 11.04
C LEU A 61 -2.20 -7.42 11.43
N ILE A 62 -1.24 -7.29 10.51
CA ILE A 62 0.03 -6.60 10.81
C ILE A 62 -0.25 -5.14 11.19
N SER A 63 -1.15 -4.46 10.47
CA SER A 63 -1.59 -3.10 10.82
C SER A 63 -2.28 -3.04 12.19
N ARG A 64 -3.10 -4.04 12.54
CA ARG A 64 -3.78 -4.14 13.85
C ARG A 64 -2.78 -4.31 15.00
N LEU A 65 -1.84 -5.25 14.87
CA LEU A 65 -0.80 -5.48 15.87
C LEU A 65 0.06 -4.22 16.05
N ALA A 66 0.50 -3.64 14.93
CA ALA A 66 1.26 -2.40 14.91
C ALA A 66 0.51 -1.24 15.59
N PHE A 67 -0.81 -1.12 15.36
CA PHE A 67 -1.62 -0.12 16.03
C PHE A 67 -1.78 -0.38 17.53
N GLY A 68 -1.92 -1.65 17.94
CA GLY A 68 -1.93 -2.05 19.35
C GLY A 68 -0.66 -1.59 20.08
N ASP A 69 0.50 -1.78 19.46
CA ASP A 69 1.78 -1.33 20.01
C ASP A 69 1.87 0.21 20.15
N LEU A 70 1.31 0.96 19.19
CA LEU A 70 1.26 2.44 19.23
C LEU A 70 0.32 2.99 20.31
N VAL A 71 -0.67 2.20 20.70
CA VAL A 71 -1.69 2.56 21.70
C VAL A 71 -1.36 1.97 23.08
N GLU A 72 -0.19 1.35 23.23
CA GLU A 72 0.25 0.68 24.46
C GLU A 72 -0.71 -0.44 24.92
N GLN A 73 -1.41 -1.05 23.96
CA GLN A 73 -2.31 -2.18 24.15
C GLN A 73 -1.91 -3.33 23.20
N PRO A 74 -0.73 -3.96 23.42
CA PRO A 74 -0.24 -5.01 22.54
C PRO A 74 -1.18 -6.22 22.58
N GLU A 75 -1.57 -6.69 21.39
CA GLU A 75 -2.43 -7.85 21.23
C GLU A 75 -1.60 -9.07 20.82
N SER A 76 -1.94 -10.25 21.33
CA SER A 76 -1.30 -11.48 20.87
C SER A 76 -1.67 -11.79 19.41
N ILE A 77 -0.73 -12.35 18.66
CA ILE A 77 -0.96 -12.76 17.26
C ILE A 77 -2.15 -13.71 17.15
N ALA A 78 -2.32 -14.64 18.09
CA ALA A 78 -3.43 -15.60 18.07
C ALA A 78 -4.81 -14.92 18.24
N ALA A 79 -4.91 -13.95 19.15
CA ALA A 79 -6.14 -13.18 19.33
C ALA A 79 -6.47 -12.35 18.09
N GLY A 80 -5.47 -11.64 17.56
CA GLY A 80 -5.62 -10.87 16.33
C GLY A 80 -5.99 -11.75 15.13
N GLU A 81 -5.34 -12.90 14.95
CA GLU A 81 -5.70 -13.87 13.90
C GLU A 81 -7.15 -14.34 14.06
N GLY A 82 -7.60 -14.65 15.28
CA GLY A 82 -8.98 -15.03 15.56
C GLY A 82 -9.97 -13.94 15.11
N PHE A 83 -9.70 -12.69 15.48
CA PHE A 83 -10.52 -11.54 15.08
C PHE A 83 -10.61 -11.41 13.56
N VAL A 84 -9.47 -11.34 12.88
CA VAL A 84 -9.46 -11.06 11.43
C VAL A 84 -10.02 -12.25 10.64
N ASN A 85 -9.82 -13.47 11.15
CA ASN A 85 -10.38 -14.69 10.56
C ASN A 85 -11.91 -14.77 10.66
N SER A 86 -12.51 -14.18 11.69
CA SER A 86 -13.97 -14.10 11.81
C SER A 86 -14.59 -13.19 10.74
N ARG A 87 -13.81 -12.25 10.20
CA ARG A 87 -14.24 -11.24 9.22
C ARG A 87 -13.68 -11.45 7.80
N LEU A 88 -13.19 -12.65 7.46
CA LEU A 88 -12.54 -12.92 6.15
C LEU A 88 -13.36 -12.45 4.95
N TRP A 89 -14.65 -12.72 4.96
CA TRP A 89 -15.54 -12.34 3.86
C TRP A 89 -15.76 -10.84 3.77
N GLN A 90 -15.68 -10.12 4.90
CA GLN A 90 -15.69 -8.66 4.88
C GLN A 90 -14.41 -8.11 4.26
N PHE A 91 -13.24 -8.70 4.55
CA PHE A 91 -11.99 -8.35 3.86
C PHE A 91 -12.07 -8.63 2.37
N LEU A 92 -12.61 -9.79 1.96
CA LEU A 92 -12.78 -10.11 0.55
C LEU A 92 -13.72 -9.13 -0.15
N LEU A 93 -14.89 -8.87 0.45
CA LEU A 93 -15.86 -7.91 -0.07
C LEU A 93 -15.22 -6.54 -0.24
N THR A 94 -14.50 -6.07 0.78
CA THR A 94 -13.80 -4.79 0.76
C THR A 94 -12.75 -4.75 -0.36
N THR A 95 -11.93 -5.80 -0.50
CA THR A 95 -10.93 -5.90 -1.57
C THR A 95 -11.58 -5.87 -2.96
N VAL A 96 -12.70 -6.57 -3.17
CA VAL A 96 -13.44 -6.56 -4.43
C VAL A 96 -14.06 -5.19 -4.71
N LEU A 97 -14.69 -4.56 -3.72
CA LEU A 97 -15.24 -3.21 -3.85
C LEU A 97 -14.15 -2.20 -4.18
N MET A 98 -12.99 -2.31 -3.54
CA MET A 98 -11.83 -1.47 -3.79
C MET A 98 -11.22 -1.70 -5.18
N LEU A 99 -11.23 -2.94 -5.66
CA LEU A 99 -10.83 -3.25 -7.04
C LEU A 99 -11.77 -2.56 -8.04
N ILE A 100 -13.08 -2.70 -7.87
CA ILE A 100 -14.08 -2.07 -8.75
C ILE A 100 -13.96 -0.54 -8.69
N ALA A 101 -13.84 0.03 -7.49
CA ALA A 101 -13.71 1.48 -7.30
C ALA A 101 -12.42 2.02 -7.93
N SER A 102 -11.29 1.35 -7.74
CA SER A 102 -10.01 1.76 -8.33
C SER A 102 -10.02 1.65 -9.86
N MET A 103 -10.59 0.59 -10.42
CA MET A 103 -10.82 0.48 -11.87
C MET A 103 -11.72 1.62 -12.36
N GLY A 104 -12.84 1.88 -11.69
CA GLY A 104 -13.75 2.98 -12.03
C GLY A 104 -13.08 4.35 -12.01
N ILE A 105 -12.20 4.61 -11.05
CA ILE A 105 -11.41 5.85 -10.98
C ILE A 105 -10.40 5.92 -12.12
N ILE A 106 -9.62 4.86 -12.35
CA ILE A 106 -8.58 4.84 -13.40
C ILE A 106 -9.22 4.99 -14.78
N PHE A 107 -10.28 4.23 -15.09
CA PHE A 107 -10.96 4.33 -16.37
C PHE A 107 -11.76 5.62 -16.49
N GLY A 108 -12.48 6.05 -15.46
CA GLY A 108 -13.29 7.26 -15.50
C GLY A 108 -12.44 8.52 -15.66
N VAL A 109 -11.43 8.70 -14.80
CA VAL A 109 -10.48 9.81 -14.90
C VAL A 109 -9.66 9.67 -16.17
N GLY A 110 -9.08 8.50 -16.43
CA GLY A 110 -8.27 8.25 -17.62
C GLY A 110 -9.02 8.56 -18.92
N PHE A 111 -10.29 8.15 -19.03
CA PHE A 111 -11.13 8.44 -20.20
C PHE A 111 -11.33 9.94 -20.40
N VAL A 112 -11.68 10.68 -19.35
CA VAL A 112 -11.86 12.14 -19.42
C VAL A 112 -10.58 12.82 -19.89
N PHE A 113 -9.43 12.45 -19.33
CA PHE A 113 -8.15 13.07 -19.67
C PHE A 113 -7.65 12.66 -21.07
N VAL A 114 -7.88 11.42 -21.51
CA VAL A 114 -7.61 11.00 -22.89
C VAL A 114 -8.47 11.79 -23.87
N LEU A 115 -9.77 11.96 -23.58
CA LEU A 115 -10.68 12.74 -24.41
C LEU A 115 -10.23 14.20 -24.51
N LEU A 116 -9.85 14.82 -23.39
CA LEU A 116 -9.27 16.17 -23.38
C LEU A 116 -7.97 16.26 -24.20
N GLY A 117 -7.09 15.26 -24.08
CA GLY A 117 -5.84 15.18 -24.85
C GLY A 117 -6.08 15.07 -26.35
N VAL A 118 -7.02 14.22 -26.78
CA VAL A 118 -7.40 14.06 -28.19
C VAL A 118 -8.05 15.32 -28.73
N LEU A 119 -8.95 15.96 -27.98
CA LEU A 119 -9.56 17.23 -28.39
C LEU A 119 -8.52 18.34 -28.55
N ALA A 120 -7.59 18.47 -27.59
CA ALA A 120 -6.52 19.44 -27.69
C ALA A 120 -5.60 19.15 -28.89
N ALA A 121 -5.29 17.87 -29.15
CA ALA A 121 -4.52 17.46 -30.32
C ALA A 121 -5.22 17.80 -31.64
N ALA A 122 -6.53 17.55 -31.74
CA ALA A 122 -7.33 17.86 -32.90
C ALA A 122 -7.41 19.38 -33.16
N LEU A 123 -7.51 20.20 -32.11
CA LEU A 123 -7.56 21.66 -32.22
C LEU A 123 -6.22 22.27 -32.65
N VAL A 124 -5.10 21.72 -32.18
CA VAL A 124 -3.75 22.25 -32.47
C VAL A 124 -3.21 21.74 -33.81
N GLY A 125 -3.44 20.47 -34.12
CA GLY A 125 -2.82 19.81 -35.28
C GLY A 125 -3.70 19.74 -36.52
N GLY A 126 -5.03 19.84 -36.39
CA GLY A 126 -5.95 19.43 -37.45
C GLY A 126 -5.87 17.92 -37.74
N ILE A 127 -6.90 17.34 -38.37
CA ILE A 127 -6.86 15.93 -38.82
C ILE A 127 -6.04 15.86 -40.11
N GLY A 128 -4.71 16.00 -40.03
CA GLY A 128 -3.78 15.83 -41.16
C GLY A 128 -2.54 16.74 -41.14
N GLN A 129 -1.37 16.11 -41.34
CA GLN A 129 -0.02 16.70 -41.48
C GLN A 129 0.31 17.89 -40.57
N ALA A 130 0.49 17.60 -39.28
CA ALA A 130 1.02 18.54 -38.31
C ALA A 130 2.49 18.87 -38.61
N SER A 131 2.83 20.17 -38.63
CA SER A 131 4.23 20.61 -38.65
C SER A 131 4.99 20.08 -37.43
N ALA A 132 6.32 20.03 -37.49
CA ALA A 132 7.15 19.61 -36.34
C ALA A 132 6.82 20.43 -35.08
N ALA A 133 6.53 21.74 -35.24
CA ALA A 133 6.12 22.61 -34.15
C ALA A 133 4.76 22.21 -33.55
N ALA A 134 3.76 21.87 -34.38
CA ALA A 134 2.47 21.41 -33.91
C ALA A 134 2.57 20.06 -33.17
N SER A 135 3.38 19.12 -33.67
CA SER A 135 3.61 17.83 -33.00
C SER A 135 4.27 17.98 -31.62
N ILE A 136 5.24 18.89 -31.47
CA ILE A 136 5.85 19.21 -30.17
C ILE A 136 4.82 19.81 -29.23
N LEU A 137 3.98 20.73 -29.72
CA LEU A 137 2.93 21.35 -28.90
C LEU A 137 1.90 20.32 -28.43
N VAL A 138 1.45 19.43 -29.30
CA VAL A 138 0.54 18.33 -28.95
C VAL A 138 1.17 17.41 -27.89
N PHE A 139 2.45 17.07 -28.02
CA PHE A 139 3.15 16.28 -27.00
C PHE A 139 3.21 16.99 -25.65
N LEU A 140 3.55 18.28 -25.62
CA LEU A 140 3.60 19.06 -24.37
C LEU A 140 2.23 19.15 -23.71
N VAL A 141 1.16 19.36 -24.48
CA VAL A 141 -0.20 19.37 -23.95
C VAL A 141 -0.58 18.01 -23.41
N ALA A 142 -0.32 16.93 -24.17
CA ALA A 142 -0.58 15.56 -23.72
C ALA A 142 0.19 15.22 -22.44
N PHE A 143 1.44 15.69 -22.31
CA PHE A 143 2.24 15.52 -21.10
C PHE A 143 1.62 16.24 -19.90
N VAL A 144 1.24 17.51 -20.03
CA VAL A 144 0.61 18.28 -18.95
C VAL A 144 -0.73 17.66 -18.54
N VAL A 145 -1.56 17.28 -19.51
CA VAL A 145 -2.84 16.59 -19.30
C VAL A 145 -2.61 15.25 -18.60
N GLY A 146 -1.60 14.49 -19.01
CA GLY A 146 -1.23 13.22 -18.39
C GLY A 146 -0.76 13.38 -16.94
N VAL A 147 0.04 14.40 -16.64
CA VAL A 147 0.46 14.73 -15.26
C VAL A 147 -0.74 15.12 -14.41
N ALA A 148 -1.65 15.95 -14.94
CA ALA A 148 -2.87 16.32 -14.22
C ALA A 148 -3.77 15.09 -13.95
N ALA A 149 -3.88 14.17 -14.91
CA ALA A 149 -4.60 12.90 -14.73
C ALA A 149 -3.99 12.05 -13.62
N LEU A 150 -2.66 11.91 -13.63
CA LEU A 150 -1.92 11.16 -12.61
C LEU A 150 -2.15 11.76 -11.22
N VAL A 151 -2.05 13.08 -11.08
CA VAL A 151 -2.30 13.78 -9.81
C VAL A 151 -3.73 13.56 -9.33
N ALA A 152 -4.73 13.66 -10.23
CA ALA A 152 -6.12 13.41 -9.89
C ALA A 152 -6.37 11.96 -9.42
N ILE A 153 -5.79 10.98 -10.12
CA ILE A 153 -5.88 9.56 -9.74
C ILE A 153 -5.21 9.34 -8.37
N CYS A 154 -3.98 9.82 -8.16
CA CYS A 154 -3.29 9.69 -6.88
C CYS A 154 -4.06 10.35 -5.74
N TRP A 155 -4.64 11.53 -5.97
CA TRP A 155 -5.43 12.24 -4.98
C TRP A 155 -6.68 11.45 -4.58
N LEU A 156 -7.39 10.87 -5.55
CA LEU A 156 -8.57 10.03 -5.31
C LEU A 156 -8.21 8.70 -4.64
N LEU A 157 -7.19 7.99 -5.10
CA LEU A 157 -6.80 6.71 -4.53
C LEU A 157 -6.29 6.83 -3.09
N THR A 158 -5.66 7.96 -2.75
CA THR A 158 -5.22 8.23 -1.38
C THR A 158 -6.40 8.25 -0.39
N ARG A 159 -7.61 8.59 -0.85
CA ARG A 159 -8.83 8.54 -0.02
C ARG A 159 -9.16 7.16 0.51
N PHE A 160 -8.71 6.14 -0.20
CA PHE A 160 -8.96 4.75 0.11
C PHE A 160 -7.72 4.02 0.65
N TYR A 161 -6.64 4.75 0.89
CA TYR A 161 -5.35 4.16 1.27
C TYR A 161 -5.41 3.34 2.57
N LEU A 162 -6.28 3.74 3.50
CA LEU A 162 -6.41 3.15 4.84
C LEU A 162 -7.58 2.18 4.95
N VAL A 163 -8.25 1.78 3.87
CA VAL A 163 -9.52 1.01 3.95
C VAL A 163 -9.40 -0.32 4.71
N ASP A 164 -8.23 -0.96 4.69
CA ASP A 164 -7.97 -2.21 5.40
C ASP A 164 -7.80 -2.03 6.92
N VAL A 165 -7.41 -0.84 7.37
CA VAL A 165 -7.00 -0.57 8.76
C VAL A 165 -8.20 -0.44 9.72
N PRO A 166 -9.24 0.39 9.47
CA PRO A 166 -10.43 0.45 10.31
C PRO A 166 -11.14 -0.89 10.40
N LEU A 167 -11.24 -1.65 9.30
CA LEU A 167 -11.87 -2.98 9.30
C LEU A 167 -11.14 -3.98 10.20
N ALA A 168 -9.82 -3.85 10.33
CA ALA A 168 -9.02 -4.70 11.19
C ALA A 168 -8.99 -4.24 12.65
N ILE A 169 -9.28 -2.98 12.95
CA ILE A 169 -9.10 -2.40 14.30
C ILE A 169 -10.43 -2.10 14.99
N GLU A 170 -11.42 -1.58 14.27
CA GLU A 170 -12.68 -1.11 14.83
C GLU A 170 -13.73 -2.23 14.82
N ASP A 171 -14.35 -2.51 15.97
CA ASP A 171 -15.34 -3.58 16.08
C ASP A 171 -16.64 -3.29 15.32
N ASN A 172 -17.01 -2.02 15.21
CA ASN A 172 -18.30 -1.57 14.65
C ASN A 172 -18.24 -1.24 13.16
N VAL A 173 -17.18 -1.66 12.45
CA VAL A 173 -16.98 -1.34 11.04
C VAL A 173 -17.10 -2.61 10.20
N ASP A 174 -18.00 -2.56 9.22
CA ASP A 174 -18.20 -3.55 8.17
C ASP A 174 -17.46 -3.17 6.87
N GLY A 175 -17.38 -4.12 5.93
CA GLY A 175 -16.62 -4.00 4.69
C GLY A 175 -17.02 -2.83 3.76
N THR A 176 -18.26 -2.34 3.82
CA THR A 176 -18.67 -1.14 3.08
C THR A 176 -18.42 0.13 3.90
N SER A 177 -18.74 0.11 5.19
CA SER A 177 -18.57 1.25 6.09
C SER A 177 -17.10 1.65 6.28
N THR A 178 -16.15 0.71 6.16
CA THR A 178 -14.71 1.00 6.24
C THR A 178 -14.25 1.93 5.10
N ILE A 179 -14.93 1.90 3.95
CA ILE A 179 -14.64 2.77 2.81
C ILE A 179 -14.98 4.22 3.16
N SER A 180 -16.18 4.45 3.69
CA SER A 180 -16.62 5.77 4.17
C SER A 180 -15.73 6.27 5.30
N ARG A 181 -15.37 5.38 6.24
CA ARG A 181 -14.48 5.68 7.36
C ARG A 181 -13.09 6.14 6.88
N SER A 182 -12.50 5.43 5.91
CA SER A 182 -11.23 5.81 5.30
C SER A 182 -11.33 7.17 4.59
N TRP A 183 -12.43 7.41 3.88
CA TRP A 183 -12.68 8.70 3.24
C TRP A 183 -12.71 9.86 4.24
N GLU A 184 -13.47 9.72 5.33
CA GLU A 184 -13.58 10.73 6.39
C GLU A 184 -12.23 11.03 7.06
N LEU A 185 -11.46 9.99 7.39
CA LEU A 185 -10.17 10.15 8.06
C LEU A 185 -9.14 10.86 7.17
N THR A 186 -9.16 10.59 5.87
CA THR A 186 -8.22 11.16 4.89
C THR A 186 -8.60 12.57 4.41
N GLN A 187 -9.78 13.11 4.79
CA GLN A 187 -10.16 14.51 4.50
C GLN A 187 -9.12 15.51 5.00
N GLY A 188 -8.81 16.53 4.21
CA GLY A 188 -7.80 17.55 4.53
C GLY A 188 -6.33 17.09 4.60
N TYR A 189 -6.03 15.80 4.56
CA TYR A 189 -4.66 15.27 4.74
C TYR A 189 -4.10 14.51 3.53
N VAL A 190 -4.79 14.55 2.38
CA VAL A 190 -4.42 13.80 1.16
C VAL A 190 -2.96 14.00 0.76
N TRP A 191 -2.51 15.25 0.64
CA TRP A 191 -1.13 15.57 0.25
C TRP A 191 -0.09 15.05 1.23
N ARG A 192 -0.42 15.06 2.53
CA ARG A 192 0.48 14.54 3.56
C ARG A 192 0.60 13.03 3.49
N ILE A 193 -0.51 12.32 3.30
CA ILE A 193 -0.50 10.86 3.11
C ILE A 193 0.26 10.50 1.84
N LEU A 194 0.06 11.26 0.75
CA LEU A 194 0.80 11.07 -0.50
C LEU A 194 2.31 11.27 -0.28
N LEU A 195 2.73 12.31 0.45
CA LEU A 195 4.15 12.53 0.76
C LEU A 195 4.73 11.40 1.63
N ILE A 196 4.00 10.95 2.66
CA ILE A 196 4.40 9.82 3.49
C ILE A 196 4.54 8.55 2.64
N GLY A 197 3.55 8.27 1.79
CA GLY A 197 3.57 7.13 0.86
C GLY A 197 4.71 7.23 -0.15
N PHE A 198 5.03 8.43 -0.63
CA PHE A 198 6.15 8.67 -1.54
C PHE A 198 7.50 8.43 -0.85
N VAL A 199 7.70 8.94 0.37
CA VAL A 199 8.92 8.68 1.15
C VAL A 199 9.05 7.19 1.49
N ALA A 200 7.95 6.55 1.89
CA ALA A 200 7.92 5.11 2.13
C ALA A 200 8.29 4.32 0.86
N PHE A 201 7.74 4.70 -0.30
CA PHE A 201 8.09 4.12 -1.59
C PHE A 201 9.58 4.22 -1.89
N LEU A 202 10.19 5.41 -1.71
CA LEU A 202 11.63 5.60 -1.92
C LEU A 202 12.50 4.67 -1.07
N ILE A 203 12.10 4.41 0.19
CA ILE A 203 12.82 3.49 1.08
C ILE A 203 12.77 2.04 0.58
N THR A 204 11.73 1.66 -0.15
CA THR A 204 11.62 0.30 -0.72
C THR A 204 12.46 0.10 -1.98
N ILE A 205 12.89 1.17 -2.67
CA ILE A 205 13.63 1.08 -3.94
C ILE A 205 14.91 0.23 -3.85
N PRO A 206 15.81 0.43 -2.87
CA PRO A 206 17.03 -0.39 -2.77
C PRO A 206 16.74 -1.87 -2.59
N VAL A 207 15.68 -2.20 -1.83
CA VAL A 207 15.22 -3.58 -1.63
C VAL A 207 14.76 -4.17 -2.95
N GLN A 208 13.93 -3.44 -3.70
CA GLN A 208 13.44 -3.87 -5.01
C GLN A 208 14.57 -4.04 -6.03
N ILE A 209 15.57 -3.14 -6.06
CA ILE A 209 16.74 -3.27 -6.93
C ILE A 209 17.51 -4.55 -6.61
N GLY A 210 17.82 -4.79 -5.33
CA GLY A 210 18.54 -6.00 -4.91
C GLY A 210 17.80 -7.28 -5.31
N LEU A 211 16.48 -7.28 -5.16
CA LEU A 211 15.62 -8.40 -5.55
C LEU A 211 15.56 -8.59 -7.07
N GLN A 212 15.50 -7.50 -7.85
CA GLN A 212 15.52 -7.59 -9.31
C GLN A 212 16.84 -8.12 -9.85
N ILE A 213 17.96 -7.83 -9.16
CA ILE A 213 19.24 -8.43 -9.49
C ILE A 213 19.18 -9.95 -9.27
N ILE A 214 18.63 -10.41 -8.13
CA ILE A 214 18.50 -11.84 -7.83
C ILE A 214 17.62 -12.55 -8.87
N THR A 215 16.46 -12.00 -9.20
CA THR A 215 15.56 -12.59 -10.22
C THR A 215 16.21 -12.65 -11.60
N THR A 216 16.94 -11.59 -11.99
CA THR A 216 17.70 -11.54 -13.24
C THR A 216 18.80 -12.59 -13.28
N ILE A 217 19.55 -12.79 -12.19
CA ILE A 217 20.59 -13.82 -12.09
C ILE A 217 19.99 -15.21 -12.27
N ILE A 218 18.86 -15.50 -11.60
CA ILE A 218 18.15 -16.79 -11.75
C ILE A 218 17.75 -16.99 -13.21
N GLN A 219 17.18 -15.97 -13.87
CA GLN A 219 16.81 -16.06 -15.28
C GLN A 219 18.01 -16.32 -16.18
N LEU A 220 19.16 -15.67 -15.96
CA LEU A 220 20.37 -15.87 -16.74
C LEU A 220 20.93 -17.30 -16.61
N ILE A 221 20.92 -17.86 -15.40
CA ILE A 221 21.38 -19.23 -15.14
C ILE A 221 20.46 -20.26 -15.84
N PHE A 222 19.15 -20.04 -15.79
CA PHE A 222 18.16 -20.98 -16.34
C PHE A 222 17.85 -20.75 -17.83
N ALA A 223 18.20 -19.60 -18.41
CA ALA A 223 17.97 -19.29 -19.83
C ALA A 223 18.52 -20.37 -20.79
N PRO A 224 19.79 -20.79 -20.72
CA PRO A 224 20.30 -21.82 -21.63
C PRO A 224 19.64 -23.19 -21.40
N LEU A 225 19.22 -23.50 -20.17
CA LEU A 225 18.59 -24.78 -19.80
C LEU A 225 17.13 -24.86 -20.26
N THR A 226 16.43 -23.73 -20.28
CA THR A 226 15.03 -23.64 -20.72
C THR A 226 14.89 -23.56 -22.24
N GLN A 227 15.88 -22.97 -22.93
CA GLN A 227 15.92 -22.94 -24.40
C GLN A 227 16.15 -24.31 -25.04
N GLN A 228 16.68 -25.29 -24.29
CA GLN A 228 16.81 -26.68 -24.73
C GLN A 228 15.46 -27.44 -24.79
N GLY A 229 14.34 -26.77 -24.52
CA GLY A 229 12.99 -27.33 -24.65
C GLY A 229 12.59 -28.28 -23.52
N ASN A 230 13.38 -28.38 -22.45
CA ASN A 230 13.06 -29.24 -21.32
C ASN A 230 12.15 -28.52 -20.31
N GLY A 231 10.88 -28.94 -20.27
CA GLY A 231 9.86 -28.35 -19.40
C GLY A 231 10.18 -28.41 -17.90
N VAL A 232 11.05 -29.33 -17.45
CA VAL A 232 11.44 -29.44 -16.04
C VAL A 232 12.26 -28.22 -15.60
N PHE A 233 13.21 -27.76 -16.41
CA PHE A 233 14.01 -26.58 -16.08
C PHE A 233 13.16 -25.31 -16.08
N SER A 234 12.16 -25.21 -16.95
CA SER A 234 11.21 -24.10 -16.98
C SER A 234 10.35 -24.06 -15.71
N LEU A 235 9.86 -25.23 -15.27
CA LEU A 235 9.11 -25.34 -14.02
C LEU A 235 9.97 -24.97 -12.80
N LEU A 236 11.21 -25.47 -12.75
CA LEU A 236 12.14 -25.15 -11.65
C LEU A 236 12.46 -23.65 -11.59
N ALA A 237 12.75 -23.02 -12.73
CA ALA A 237 12.98 -21.58 -12.82
C ALA A 237 11.76 -20.80 -12.33
N PHE A 238 10.55 -21.20 -12.77
CA PHE A 238 9.30 -20.59 -12.34
C PHE A 238 9.09 -20.70 -10.83
N VAL A 239 9.25 -21.88 -10.24
CA VAL A 239 9.09 -22.10 -8.79
C VAL A 239 10.10 -21.28 -7.99
N LEU A 240 11.35 -21.19 -8.44
CA LEU A 240 12.38 -20.38 -7.79
C LEU A 240 12.04 -18.87 -7.87
N ILE A 241 11.64 -18.37 -9.03
CA ILE A 241 11.24 -16.97 -9.20
C ILE A 241 10.01 -16.66 -8.35
N LEU A 242 9.04 -17.57 -8.28
CA LEU A 242 7.85 -17.45 -7.43
C LEU A 242 8.24 -17.37 -5.95
N ALA A 243 9.13 -18.25 -5.49
CA ALA A 243 9.62 -18.26 -4.11
C ALA A 243 10.35 -16.96 -3.75
N VAL A 244 11.22 -16.45 -4.63
CA VAL A 244 11.89 -15.16 -4.46
C VAL A 244 10.87 -14.01 -4.45
N SER A 245 9.84 -14.07 -5.29
CA SER A 245 8.78 -13.05 -5.34
C SER A 245 7.95 -13.02 -4.06
N PHE A 246 7.64 -14.18 -3.48
CA PHE A 246 6.91 -14.28 -2.21
C PHE A 246 7.77 -13.81 -1.04
N ALA A 247 9.05 -14.20 -1.00
CA ALA A 247 9.99 -13.72 0.01
C ALA A 247 10.18 -12.19 -0.08
N SER A 248 10.32 -11.66 -1.29
CA SER A 248 10.37 -10.22 -1.58
C SER A 248 9.16 -9.49 -1.00
N GLY A 249 7.95 -9.97 -1.37
CA GLY A 249 6.71 -9.41 -0.88
C GLY A 249 6.62 -9.46 0.65
N ALA A 250 7.06 -10.55 1.27
CA ALA A 250 7.06 -10.72 2.72
C ALA A 250 8.01 -9.77 3.47
N VAL A 251 9.07 -9.28 2.82
CA VAL A 251 9.94 -8.24 3.39
C VAL A 251 9.29 -6.86 3.32
N VAL A 252 8.60 -6.56 2.21
CA VAL A 252 8.10 -5.21 1.93
C VAL A 252 6.71 -4.96 2.53
N LEU A 253 5.85 -5.98 2.57
CA LEU A 253 4.47 -5.87 3.04
C LEU A 253 4.37 -5.39 4.51
N PRO A 254 5.12 -5.94 5.48
CA PRO A 254 5.10 -5.45 6.86
C PRO A 254 5.38 -3.95 6.99
N PHE A 255 6.35 -3.44 6.24
CA PHE A 255 6.70 -2.03 6.26
C PHE A 255 5.54 -1.13 5.80
N TRP A 256 4.82 -1.51 4.75
CA TRP A 256 3.63 -0.77 4.33
C TRP A 256 2.52 -0.81 5.38
N GLN A 257 2.31 -1.97 6.01
CA GLN A 257 1.26 -2.13 7.03
C GLN A 257 1.59 -1.35 8.31
N THR A 258 2.84 -1.33 8.77
CA THR A 258 3.23 -0.51 9.93
C THR A 258 3.14 0.99 9.63
N VAL A 259 3.51 1.44 8.42
CA VAL A 259 3.31 2.84 8.00
C VAL A 259 1.83 3.20 7.99
N LYS A 260 0.96 2.33 7.45
CA LYS A 260 -0.49 2.52 7.49
C LYS A 260 -1.03 2.65 8.92
N ALA A 261 -0.58 1.80 9.84
CA ALA A 261 -0.97 1.86 11.24
C ALA A 261 -0.58 3.21 11.90
N VAL A 262 0.63 3.70 11.64
CA VAL A 262 1.08 5.01 12.16
C VAL A 262 0.28 6.16 11.55
N ILE A 263 0.00 6.13 10.24
CA ILE A 263 -0.85 7.14 9.59
C ILE A 263 -2.25 7.13 10.22
N TYR A 264 -2.83 5.95 10.42
CA TYR A 264 -4.16 5.80 11.01
C TYR A 264 -4.19 6.33 12.45
N TYR A 265 -3.17 6.00 13.28
CA TYR A 265 -2.99 6.58 14.61
C TYR A 265 -2.91 8.11 14.58
N ASP A 266 -2.08 8.69 13.71
CA ASP A 266 -1.90 10.14 13.61
C ASP A 266 -3.18 10.86 13.16
N LEU A 267 -3.90 10.32 12.16
CA LEU A 267 -5.16 10.90 11.70
C LEU A 267 -6.24 10.85 12.78
N ARG A 268 -6.33 9.73 13.51
CA ARG A 268 -7.29 9.55 14.60
C ARG A 268 -6.96 10.44 15.80
N SER A 269 -5.68 10.62 16.11
CA SER A 269 -5.22 11.58 17.13
C SER A 269 -5.64 13.01 16.77
N ARG A 270 -5.50 13.41 15.51
CA ARG A 270 -5.86 14.76 15.03
C ARG A 270 -7.35 15.01 14.93
N ARG A 271 -8.12 14.05 14.43
CA ARG A 271 -9.56 14.22 14.14
C ARG A 271 -10.44 13.89 15.33
N GLU A 272 -10.04 12.90 16.14
CA GLU A 272 -10.89 12.33 17.19
C GLU A 272 -10.31 12.53 18.59
N GLY A 273 -9.16 13.18 18.71
CA GLY A 273 -8.47 13.38 19.98
C GLY A 273 -8.05 12.07 20.62
N LEU A 274 -7.72 11.03 19.84
CA LEU A 274 -7.35 9.71 20.38
C LEU A 274 -6.26 9.81 21.45
N GLY A 275 -5.22 10.63 21.23
CA GLY A 275 -4.15 10.82 22.21
C GLY A 275 -4.64 11.32 23.58
N LEU A 276 -5.71 12.12 23.63
CA LEU A 276 -6.32 12.55 24.89
C LEU A 276 -7.01 11.39 25.59
N LYS A 277 -7.78 10.59 24.84
CA LYS A 277 -8.49 9.42 25.38
C LYS A 277 -7.54 8.34 25.94
N LEU A 278 -6.35 8.23 25.37
CA LEU A 278 -5.34 7.28 25.85
C LEU A 278 -4.70 7.77 27.14
N ARG A 279 -4.32 9.05 27.21
CA ARG A 279 -3.81 9.64 28.45
C ARG A 279 -4.81 9.51 29.61
N ASP A 280 -6.10 9.70 29.34
CA ASP A 280 -7.14 9.60 30.36
C ASP A 280 -7.36 8.15 30.87
N ARG A 281 -6.79 7.13 30.21
CA ARG A 281 -6.79 5.74 30.67
C ARG A 281 -5.62 5.40 31.60
N ASP A 282 -4.54 6.19 31.55
CA ASP A 282 -3.31 5.98 32.32
C ASP A 282 -3.30 6.75 33.66
N ILE A 283 -4.36 7.51 33.95
CA ILE A 283 -4.64 8.20 35.23
C ILE A 283 -5.71 7.44 36.02
#